data_AF-A0A183JXJ9-F1
#
_entry.id   AF-A0A183JXJ9-F1
#
_cell.length_a   1.000
_cell.length_b   1.000
_cell.length_c   1.000
_cell.angle_alpha   90.00
_cell.angle_beta   90.00
_cell.angle_gamma   90.00
#
_symmetry.space_group_name_H-M   'P 1'
#
loop_
_entity.id
_entity.type
_entity.pdbx_description
1 polymer ?
#
loop_
_entity_poly.entity_id
_entity_poly.type
_entity_poly.pdbx_seq_one_letter_code
_entity_poly.pdbx_strand_id
1 'polypeptide(L)'
;MAETGSPDIQAFNYQSLDPVSSELKDDGDQLVVCSWDGTTYIFDINNNSLCFPLGRSCQAFTAGLYAIEPGRNSPVLIYSTFDRNTLIYYNLCLNNVAAQSLHSTILNDHILVKKFQSKNVDPYDSAQLSKALHYILYDLPKQETHPLQ
;
A
#
# COMPACT_ATOMS: atom_id res chain seq x y z
N MET A 1 -21.74 21.44 -9.31
CA MET A 1 -20.83 22.27 -8.50
C MET A 1 -19.84 21.29 -7.88
N ALA A 2 -18.69 21.12 -8.52
CA ALA A 2 -17.64 20.20 -8.12
C ALA A 2 -16.68 20.97 -7.23
N GLU A 3 -16.52 20.54 -5.98
CA GLU A 3 -15.53 21.11 -5.08
C GLU A 3 -14.11 20.75 -5.53
N THR A 4 -13.27 21.77 -5.44
CA THR A 4 -11.87 21.86 -5.83
C THR A 4 -10.94 21.15 -4.85
N GLY A 5 -9.91 20.45 -5.36
CA GLY A 5 -8.64 20.22 -4.65
C GLY A 5 -8.36 18.76 -4.27
N SER A 6 -7.43 18.14 -4.99
CA SER A 6 -6.99 16.73 -4.90
C SER A 6 -6.81 16.17 -3.49
N PRO A 7 -7.07 14.87 -3.34
CA PRO A 7 -6.02 13.90 -3.58
C PRO A 7 -6.30 13.14 -4.87
N ASP A 8 -5.26 12.70 -5.59
CA ASP A 8 -5.36 11.85 -6.80
C ASP A 8 -5.96 10.45 -6.51
N ILE A 9 -6.58 10.31 -5.33
CA ILE A 9 -6.85 9.09 -4.59
C ILE A 9 -8.22 9.24 -3.91
N GLN A 10 -9.16 8.37 -4.25
CA GLN A 10 -10.42 8.19 -3.53
C GLN A 10 -10.24 7.03 -2.54
N ALA A 11 -10.30 7.32 -1.24
CA ALA A 11 -10.19 6.32 -0.18
C ALA A 11 -11.57 5.91 0.32
N PHE A 12 -11.78 4.60 0.47
CA PHE A 12 -13.00 4.04 1.05
C PHE A 12 -12.62 3.15 2.24
N ASN A 13 -13.22 3.41 3.40
CA ASN A 13 -13.09 2.49 4.52
C ASN A 13 -13.88 1.23 4.18
N TYR A 14 -13.18 0.09 4.13
CA TYR A 14 -13.82 -1.21 4.07
C TYR A 14 -14.07 -1.65 5.51
N GLN A 15 -15.33 -1.59 5.95
CA GLN A 15 -15.75 -2.25 7.17
C GLN A 15 -16.19 -3.68 6.82
N SER A 16 -15.51 -4.65 7.42
CA SER A 16 -15.93 -6.04 7.41
C SER A 16 -17.29 -6.13 8.10
N LEU A 17 -18.38 -6.25 7.32
CA LEU A 17 -19.69 -6.58 7.86
C LEU A 17 -19.78 -8.10 8.05
N ASP A 18 -19.11 -8.59 9.10
CA ASP A 18 -19.22 -9.91 9.74
C ASP A 18 -19.15 -11.20 8.86
N PRO A 19 -18.63 -12.31 9.43
CA PRO A 19 -18.11 -13.42 8.65
C PRO A 19 -19.20 -14.43 8.28
N VAL A 20 -19.32 -14.75 6.99
CA VAL A 20 -20.01 -15.97 6.54
C VAL A 20 -19.06 -16.81 5.70
N SER A 21 -18.78 -18.01 6.21
CA SER A 21 -18.14 -19.15 5.57
C SER A 21 -16.62 -19.06 5.31
N SER A 22 -15.87 -19.63 6.25
CA SER A 22 -14.67 -20.46 6.09
C SER A 22 -13.97 -20.43 4.73
N GLU A 23 -12.96 -19.57 4.61
CA GLU A 23 -11.63 -19.87 4.03
C GLU A 23 -10.68 -18.65 4.08
N LEU A 24 -11.14 -17.50 4.58
CA LEU A 24 -10.31 -16.36 4.98
C LEU A 24 -10.68 -16.00 6.42
N LYS A 25 -10.08 -16.68 7.39
CA LYS A 25 -10.27 -16.45 8.83
C LYS A 25 -9.09 -15.63 9.32
N ASP A 26 -9.40 -14.55 10.05
CA ASP A 26 -8.58 -13.36 10.33
C ASP A 26 -8.34 -12.52 9.05
N ASP A 27 -8.57 -11.22 8.99
CA ASP A 27 -8.12 -10.24 9.97
C ASP A 27 -8.65 -8.83 9.62
N GLY A 28 -9.15 -8.11 10.64
CA GLY A 28 -9.20 -6.64 10.70
C GLY A 28 -10.00 -5.83 9.66
N ASP A 29 -10.26 -4.58 10.01
CA ASP A 29 -10.70 -3.55 9.06
C ASP A 29 -9.64 -3.42 7.95
N GLN A 30 -10.06 -3.51 6.68
CA GLN A 30 -9.16 -3.29 5.55
C GLN A 30 -9.39 -1.87 5.01
N LEU A 31 -8.35 -1.24 4.51
CA LEU A 31 -8.47 0.06 3.86
C LEU A 31 -8.30 -0.13 2.35
N VAL A 32 -9.31 0.25 1.58
CA VAL A 32 -9.30 0.08 0.12
C VAL A 32 -9.31 1.44 -0.55
N VAL A 33 -8.32 1.68 -1.39
CA VAL A 33 -8.01 3.01 -1.90
C VAL A 33 -7.75 2.92 -3.39
N CYS A 34 -8.42 3.73 -4.21
CA CYS A 34 -8.20 3.76 -5.65
C CYS A 34 -7.75 5.15 -6.10
N SER A 35 -6.63 5.20 -6.83
CA SER A 35 -6.20 6.40 -7.53
C SER A 35 -6.91 6.58 -8.87
N TRP A 36 -6.92 7.82 -9.37
CA TRP A 36 -7.57 8.16 -10.63
C TRP A 36 -6.91 7.53 -11.86
N ASP A 37 -5.65 7.09 -11.76
CA ASP A 37 -4.98 6.31 -12.80
C ASP A 37 -5.47 4.84 -12.85
N GLY A 38 -6.31 4.42 -11.89
CA GLY A 38 -6.86 3.08 -11.77
C GLY A 38 -6.05 2.14 -10.89
N THR A 39 -4.99 2.62 -10.23
CA THR A 39 -4.24 1.79 -9.28
C THR A 39 -5.02 1.68 -7.97
N THR A 40 -5.33 0.45 -7.55
CA THR A 40 -6.03 0.18 -6.29
C THR A 40 -5.10 -0.47 -5.29
N TYR A 41 -5.07 0.08 -4.08
CA TYR A 41 -4.33 -0.47 -2.94
C TYR A 41 -5.31 -0.97 -1.89
N ILE A 42 -5.04 -2.16 -1.36
CA ILE A 42 -5.78 -2.74 -0.22
C ILE A 42 -4.79 -2.96 0.90
N PHE A 43 -5.06 -2.41 2.07
CA PHE A 43 -4.22 -2.54 3.25
C PHE A 43 -4.92 -3.37 4.31
N ASP A 44 -4.21 -4.30 4.92
CA ASP A 44 -4.66 -4.97 6.14
C ASP A 44 -4.11 -4.28 7.41
N ILE A 45 -4.59 -4.70 8.57
CA ILE A 45 -4.15 -4.16 9.87
C ILE A 45 -2.68 -4.47 10.21
N ASN A 46 -2.07 -5.42 9.49
CA ASN A 46 -0.67 -5.81 9.66
C ASN A 46 0.24 -5.04 8.68
N ASN A 47 -0.28 -3.97 8.07
CA ASN A 47 0.38 -3.19 7.03
C ASN A 47 0.74 -3.98 5.77
N ASN A 48 0.20 -5.18 5.55
CA ASN A 48 0.35 -5.82 4.25
C ASN A 48 -0.46 -5.04 3.23
N SER A 49 0.07 -4.96 2.01
CA SER A 49 -0.59 -4.25 0.93
C SER A 49 -0.77 -5.14 -0.28
N LEU A 50 -1.93 -5.02 -0.92
CA LEU A 50 -2.22 -5.61 -2.22
C LEU A 50 -2.33 -4.48 -3.23
N CYS A 51 -1.77 -4.69 -4.42
CA CYS A 51 -1.89 -3.76 -5.52
C CYS A 51 -2.68 -4.41 -6.66
N PHE A 52 -3.74 -3.74 -7.10
CA PHE A 52 -4.53 -4.12 -8.27
C PHE A 52 -4.52 -2.98 -9.29
N PRO A 53 -3.72 -3.10 -10.37
CA PRO A 53 -3.71 -2.10 -11.43
C PRO A 53 -4.89 -2.34 -12.40
N LEU A 54 -5.90 -1.47 -12.38
CA LEU A 54 -7.03 -1.55 -13.34
C LEU A 54 -6.57 -1.39 -14.80
N GLY A 55 -5.48 -0.64 -15.02
CA GLY A 55 -4.98 -0.29 -16.35
C GLY A 55 -5.85 0.72 -17.10
N ARG A 56 -6.79 1.39 -16.40
CA ARG A 56 -7.67 2.44 -16.95
C ARG A 56 -7.91 3.52 -15.91
N SER A 57 -8.08 4.76 -16.35
CA SER A 57 -8.42 5.85 -15.44
C SER A 57 -9.80 5.66 -14.81
N CYS A 58 -9.85 5.84 -13.49
CA CYS A 58 -11.02 5.67 -12.65
C CYS A 58 -11.62 7.05 -12.31
N GLN A 59 -12.92 7.21 -12.56
CA GLN A 59 -13.69 8.40 -12.22
C GLN A 59 -14.34 8.27 -10.83
N ALA A 60 -14.91 7.09 -10.57
CA ALA A 60 -15.51 6.76 -9.28
C ALA A 60 -15.24 5.30 -8.97
N PHE A 61 -15.03 5.00 -7.70
CA PHE A 61 -14.72 3.68 -7.23
C PHE A 61 -15.58 3.33 -6.03
N THR A 62 -15.91 2.06 -5.85
CA THR A 62 -16.46 1.55 -4.58
C THR A 62 -16.06 0.09 -4.40
N ALA A 63 -16.00 -0.36 -3.16
CA ALA A 63 -15.67 -1.72 -2.80
C ALA A 63 -16.55 -2.18 -1.66
N GLY A 64 -16.86 -3.48 -1.63
CA GLY A 64 -17.69 -4.03 -0.57
C GLY A 64 -18.06 -5.49 -0.81
N LEU A 65 -18.90 -6.00 0.09
CA LEU A 65 -19.47 -7.33 0.00
C LEU A 65 -20.79 -7.26 -0.78
N TYR A 66 -20.84 -7.92 -1.93
CA TYR A 66 -22.04 -7.99 -2.76
C TYR A 66 -22.45 -9.45 -2.98
N ALA A 67 -23.75 -9.69 -3.09
CA ALA A 67 -24.30 -11.00 -3.41
C ALA A 67 -24.03 -11.31 -4.89
N ILE A 68 -22.92 -11.99 -5.16
CA ILE A 68 -22.59 -12.52 -6.50
C ILE A 68 -23.29 -13.85 -6.75
N GLU A 69 -23.49 -14.64 -5.68
CA GLU A 69 -24.19 -15.93 -5.72
C GLU A 69 -25.34 -15.93 -4.70
N PRO A 70 -26.44 -16.68 -4.95
CA PRO A 70 -27.52 -16.78 -3.99
C PRO A 70 -27.04 -17.23 -2.60
N GLY A 71 -27.28 -16.40 -1.58
CA GLY A 71 -26.91 -16.69 -0.20
C GLY A 71 -25.43 -16.50 0.14
N ARG A 72 -24.60 -15.99 -0.78
CA ARG A 72 -23.17 -15.77 -0.54
C ARG A 72 -22.71 -14.39 -1.03
N ASN A 73 -22.25 -13.58 -0.08
CA ASN A 73 -21.56 -12.34 -0.40
C ASN A 73 -20.09 -12.61 -0.73
N SER A 74 -19.57 -11.92 -1.73
CA SER A 74 -18.15 -11.93 -2.09
C SER A 74 -17.60 -10.52 -2.07
N PRO A 75 -16.31 -10.33 -1.77
CA PRO A 75 -15.63 -9.05 -1.98
C PRO A 75 -15.66 -8.67 -3.46
N VAL A 76 -16.05 -7.44 -3.74
CA VAL A 76 -16.15 -6.90 -5.10
C VAL A 76 -15.52 -5.51 -5.15
N LEU A 77 -14.79 -5.27 -6.24
CA LEU A 77 -14.31 -3.94 -6.64
C LEU A 77 -15.14 -3.44 -7.82
N ILE A 78 -15.71 -2.25 -7.69
CA ILE A 78 -16.55 -1.63 -8.73
C ILE A 78 -15.91 -0.30 -9.15
N TYR A 79 -15.66 -0.18 -10.44
CA TYR A 79 -15.05 1.00 -11.05
C TYR A 79 -16.02 1.62 -12.06
N SER A 80 -16.16 2.94 -12.01
CA SER A 80 -16.69 3.74 -13.11
C SER A 80 -15.51 4.46 -13.75
N THR A 81 -15.29 4.23 -15.04
CA THR A 81 -14.14 4.77 -15.77
C THR A 81 -14.52 5.99 -16.61
N PHE A 82 -13.53 6.80 -17.00
CA PHE A 82 -13.77 7.99 -17.84
C PHE A 82 -14.25 7.66 -19.25
N ASP A 83 -14.03 6.43 -19.74
CA ASP A 83 -14.55 5.95 -21.02
C ASP A 83 -16.01 5.44 -20.91
N ARG A 84 -16.70 5.75 -19.80
CA ARG A 84 -18.11 5.41 -19.50
C ARG A 84 -18.38 3.91 -19.39
N ASN A 85 -17.39 3.15 -18.93
CA ASN A 85 -17.57 1.75 -18.60
C ASN A 85 -17.72 1.56 -17.08
N THR A 86 -18.57 0.62 -16.70
CA THR A 86 -18.63 0.11 -15.33
C THR A 86 -17.98 -1.26 -15.30
N LEU A 87 -16.92 -1.41 -14.51
CA LEU A 87 -16.16 -2.65 -14.39
C LEU A 87 -16.37 -3.22 -12.99
N ILE A 88 -16.69 -4.51 -12.93
CA ILE A 88 -16.98 -5.23 -11.69
C ILE A 88 -16.01 -6.41 -11.62
N TYR A 89 -15.19 -6.43 -10.58
CA TYR A 89 -14.24 -7.51 -10.32
C TYR A 89 -14.58 -8.21 -9.02
N TYR A 90 -14.69 -9.54 -9.08
CA TYR A 90 -14.93 -10.42 -7.94
C TYR A 90 -14.03 -11.65 -8.06
N ASN A 91 -13.85 -12.39 -6.96
CA ASN A 91 -12.97 -13.56 -6.90
C ASN A 91 -11.53 -13.26 -7.38
N LEU A 92 -11.00 -12.10 -6.96
CA LEU A 92 -9.65 -11.68 -7.32
C LEU A 92 -8.61 -12.45 -6.49
N CYS A 93 -7.69 -13.13 -7.17
CA CYS A 93 -6.45 -13.61 -6.55
C CYS A 93 -5.44 -12.47 -6.57
N LEU A 94 -5.32 -11.75 -5.46
CA LEU A 94 -4.39 -10.62 -5.34
C LEU A 94 -3.04 -11.08 -4.80
N ASN A 95 -1.96 -10.57 -5.39
CA ASN A 95 -0.61 -10.85 -4.94
C ASN A 95 -0.30 -10.05 -3.68
N ASN A 96 -0.10 -10.74 -2.55
CA ASN A 96 0.31 -10.11 -1.29
C ASN A 96 1.73 -9.59 -1.39
N VAL A 97 1.89 -8.27 -1.21
CA VAL A 97 3.17 -7.63 -0.98
C VAL A 97 3.22 -7.24 0.49
N ALA A 98 3.86 -8.09 1.30
CA ALA A 98 4.11 -7.77 2.69
C ALA A 98 4.94 -6.48 2.76
N ALA A 99 4.39 -5.42 3.37
CA ALA A 99 5.15 -4.19 3.53
C ALA A 99 6.24 -4.44 4.57
N GLN A 100 7.49 -4.44 4.12
CA GLN A 100 8.62 -4.53 5.03
C GLN A 100 9.01 -3.12 5.46
N SER A 101 9.07 -2.91 6.77
CA SER A 101 9.64 -1.67 7.28
C SER A 101 11.14 -1.64 6.93
N LEU A 102 11.62 -0.48 6.46
CA LEU A 102 13.03 -0.31 6.13
C LEU A 102 13.95 -0.60 7.34
N HIS A 103 13.45 -0.33 8.55
CA HIS A 103 14.10 -0.71 9.80
C HIS A 103 14.27 -2.23 9.92
N SER A 104 13.19 -2.99 9.73
CA SER A 104 13.22 -4.46 9.73
C SER A 104 14.13 -5.01 8.65
N THR A 105 14.10 -4.44 7.44
CA THR A 105 14.97 -4.85 6.34
C THR A 105 16.44 -4.65 6.69
N ILE A 106 16.80 -3.52 7.32
CA ILE A 106 18.17 -3.25 7.76
C ILE A 106 18.61 -4.23 8.84
N LEU A 107 17.77 -4.47 9.85
CA LEU A 107 18.09 -5.39 10.95
C LEU A 107 18.27 -6.83 10.47
N ASN A 108 17.56 -7.24 9.43
CA ASN A 108 17.68 -8.56 8.83
C ASN A 108 18.89 -8.69 7.88
N ASP A 109 19.52 -7.59 7.49
CA ASP A 109 20.71 -7.58 6.64
C ASP A 109 21.98 -7.29 7.46
N HIS A 110 22.73 -8.36 7.75
CA HIS A 110 24.00 -8.30 8.48
C HIS A 110 25.05 -7.36 7.87
N ILE A 111 25.03 -7.11 6.56
CA ILE A 111 25.97 -6.19 5.90
C ILE A 111 25.59 -4.74 6.24
N LEU A 112 24.29 -4.42 6.18
CA LEU A 112 23.79 -3.09 6.53
C LEU A 112 24.01 -2.83 8.02
N VAL A 113 23.68 -3.78 8.90
CA VAL A 113 23.96 -3.69 10.35
C VAL A 113 25.42 -3.31 10.61
N LYS A 114 26.37 -4.04 10.00
CA LYS A 114 27.81 -3.73 10.16
C LYS A 114 28.19 -2.36 9.60
N LYS A 115 27.61 -1.93 8.48
CA LYS A 115 27.87 -0.60 7.90
C LYS A 115 27.41 0.51 8.84
N PHE A 116 26.22 0.41 9.41
CA PHE A 116 25.72 1.38 10.39
C PHE A 116 26.58 1.39 11.66
N GLN A 117 26.94 0.22 12.19
CA GLN A 117 27.86 0.12 13.33
C GLN A 117 29.23 0.75 13.05
N SER A 118 29.78 0.56 11.83
CA SER A 118 31.05 1.19 11.42
C SER A 118 30.97 2.73 11.35
N LYS A 119 29.76 3.28 11.23
CA LYS A 119 29.47 4.72 11.25
C LYS A 119 29.05 5.21 12.63
N ASN A 120 29.25 4.40 13.67
CA ASN A 120 28.92 4.70 15.06
C ASN A 120 27.42 4.93 15.30
N VAL A 121 26.57 4.26 14.50
CA VAL A 121 25.11 4.23 14.65
C VAL A 121 24.74 2.83 15.09
N ASP A 122 24.07 2.70 16.24
CA ASP A 122 23.52 1.42 16.68
C ASP A 122 22.23 1.09 15.88
N PRO A 123 22.21 0.03 15.06
CA PRO A 123 21.03 -0.32 14.26
C PRO A 123 19.85 -0.79 15.11
N TYR A 124 20.08 -1.24 16.35
CA TYR A 124 19.02 -1.71 17.25
C TYR A 124 18.39 -0.58 18.07
N ASP A 125 19.00 0.61 18.07
CA ASP A 125 18.39 1.84 18.60
C ASP A 125 17.58 2.51 17.48
N SER A 126 16.25 2.41 17.58
CA SER A 126 15.33 2.92 16.57
C SER A 126 15.41 4.44 16.37
N ALA A 127 15.75 5.21 17.41
CA ALA A 127 15.88 6.66 17.32
C ALA A 127 17.16 7.05 16.56
N GLN A 128 18.27 6.39 16.88
CA GLN A 128 19.54 6.59 16.17
C GLN A 128 19.43 6.15 14.71
N LEU A 129 18.85 4.98 14.46
CA LEU A 129 18.67 4.46 13.10
C LEU A 129 17.73 5.36 12.29
N SER A 130 16.59 5.80 12.85
CA SER A 130 15.68 6.73 12.19
C SER A 130 16.36 8.06 11.84
N LYS A 131 17.14 8.63 12.77
CA LYS A 131 17.89 9.87 12.53
C LYS A 131 18.94 9.70 11.43
N ALA A 132 19.68 8.59 11.44
CA ALA A 132 20.67 8.29 10.41
C ALA A 132 20.02 8.09 9.04
N LEU A 133 18.89 7.39 8.98
CA LEU A 133 18.12 7.20 7.75
C LEU A 133 17.56 8.51 7.21
N HIS A 134 17.03 9.36 8.08
CA HIS A 134 16.57 10.69 7.68
C HIS A 134 17.70 11.48 7.02
N TYR A 135 18.87 11.50 7.67
CA TYR A 135 20.05 12.17 7.13
C TYR A 135 20.47 11.60 5.77
N ILE A 136 20.54 10.27 5.63
CA ILE A 136 20.97 9.62 4.38
C ILE A 136 19.99 9.85 3.23
N LEU A 137 18.69 9.75 3.51
CA LEU A 137 17.65 9.80 2.48
C LEU A 137 17.32 11.23 2.06
N TYR A 138 17.46 12.20 2.95
CA TYR A 138 16.97 13.56 2.73
C TYR A 138 18.05 14.64 2.83
N ASP A 139 18.99 14.52 3.77
CA ASP A 139 19.96 15.59 4.08
C ASP A 139 21.36 15.36 3.49
N LEU A 140 21.62 14.20 2.88
CA LEU A 140 22.94 13.86 2.38
C LEU A 140 23.29 14.81 1.22
N PRO A 141 24.32 15.67 1.36
CA PRO A 141 24.72 16.53 0.26
C PRO A 141 25.20 15.66 -0.90
N LYS A 142 24.68 15.93 -2.11
CA LYS A 142 25.19 15.28 -3.33
C LYS A 142 26.69 15.53 -3.38
N GLN A 143 27.50 14.47 -3.28
CA GLN A 143 28.94 14.63 -3.44
C GLN A 143 29.20 15.23 -4.82
N GLU A 144 29.80 16.42 -4.88
CA GLU A 144 30.33 16.95 -6.13
C GLU A 144 31.40 15.98 -6.62
N THR A 145 31.10 15.29 -7.70
CA THR A 145 32.09 14.55 -8.48
C THR A 145 33.05 15.59 -9.04
N HIS A 146 34.19 15.81 -8.38
CA HIS A 146 35.27 16.59 -8.94
C HIS A 146 35.69 15.94 -10.27
N PRO A 147 35.64 16.66 -11.41
CA PRO A 147 36.24 16.16 -12.64
C PRO A 147 37.75 16.04 -12.41
N LEU A 148 38.29 14.86 -12.69
CA LEU A 148 39.73 14.61 -12.77
C LEU A 148 40.33 15.63 -13.74
N GLN A 149 41.21 16.49 -13.21
CA GLN A 149 42.10 17.35 -14.02
C GLN A 149 43.21 16.51 -14.64
#